data_AF-A0A9W9WHS4-F1
#
_entry.id   AF-A0A9W9WHS4-F1
#
_cell.length_a   1.000
_cell.length_b   1.000
_cell.length_c   1.000
_cell.angle_alpha   90.00
_cell.angle_beta   90.00
_cell.angle_gamma   90.00
#
_symmetry.space_group_name_H-M   'P 1'
#
loop_
_entity.id
_entity.type
_entity.pdbx_description
1 polymer ?
#
loop_
_entity_poly.entity_id
_entity_poly.type
_entity_poly.pdbx_seq_one_letter_code
_entity_poly.pdbx_strand_id
1 'polypeptide(L)'
;MPSYSPSFDPYLADKARVVIVSSRVHYAEQKTGMPKPNYISAEELAHPPASTSKAIGRLHYCNTKLANVLYMYALHRRFLSINEKNGKHWTVTAFDPDLMPGTGLARHGSTVERTFFPVLKVLISPNIHTAKD
;
A
#
# COMPACT_ATOMS: atom_id res chain seq x y z
N MET A 1 21.83 23.34 -3.13
CA MET A 1 20.41 22.89 -3.14
C MET A 1 20.03 22.50 -1.71
N PRO A 2 18.90 22.98 -1.16
CA PRO A 2 18.52 22.62 0.20
C PRO A 2 18.14 21.13 0.23
N SER A 3 18.76 20.37 1.14
CA SER A 3 18.45 18.96 1.36
C SER A 3 17.05 18.86 1.98
N TYR A 4 16.06 18.48 1.17
CA TYR A 4 14.73 18.15 1.69
C TYR A 4 14.86 16.83 2.47
N SER A 5 15.15 16.93 3.76
CA SER A 5 14.96 15.83 4.70
C SER A 5 13.50 15.89 5.14
N PRO A 6 12.62 14.98 4.71
CA PRO A 6 11.34 14.82 5.38
C PRO A 6 11.65 14.20 6.75
N SER A 7 12.09 15.03 7.69
CA SER A 7 12.25 14.60 9.07
C SER A 7 10.84 14.58 9.67
N PHE A 8 10.41 13.39 10.03
CA PHE A 8 9.25 13.19 10.90
C PHE A 8 9.44 13.81 12.29
N ASP A 9 10.68 14.19 12.60
CA ASP A 9 11.09 15.03 13.73
C ASP A 9 10.78 16.51 13.40
N PRO A 10 10.01 17.26 14.22
CA PRO A 10 9.62 16.99 15.61
C PRO A 10 8.20 16.42 15.84
N TYR A 11 7.51 15.98 14.79
CA TYR A 11 6.07 15.70 14.86
C TYR A 11 5.69 14.29 15.33
N LEU A 12 6.63 13.36 15.44
CA LEU A 12 6.39 12.01 15.94
C LEU A 12 6.86 11.84 17.39
N ALA A 13 6.03 11.18 18.20
CA ALA A 13 6.38 10.75 19.55
C ALA A 13 7.61 9.82 19.54
N ASP A 14 8.37 9.76 20.63
CA ASP A 14 9.62 8.98 20.73
C ASP A 14 9.45 7.50 20.38
N LYS A 15 8.25 6.94 20.57
CA LYS A 15 7.91 5.53 20.31
C LYS A 15 6.78 5.40 19.25
N ALA A 16 6.90 6.11 18.13
CA ALA A 16 5.92 6.06 17.06
C ALA A 16 5.90 4.73 16.28
N ARG A 17 4.71 4.32 15.83
CA ARG A 17 4.50 3.18 14.93
C ARG A 17 3.78 3.66 13.68
N VAL A 18 4.42 3.49 12.52
CA VAL A 18 3.84 3.85 11.23
C VAL A 18 3.34 2.58 10.54
N VAL A 19 2.05 2.51 10.21
CA VAL A 19 1.47 1.37 9.49
C VAL A 19 1.08 1.81 8.09
N ILE A 20 1.67 1.19 7.08
CA ILE A 20 1.41 1.49 5.68
C ILE A 20 0.44 0.45 5.12
N VAL A 21 -0.76 0.88 4.77
CA VAL A 21 -1.78 -0.02 4.20
C VAL A 21 -1.39 -0.38 2.77
N SER A 22 -1.04 -1.65 2.56
CA SER A 22 -0.79 -2.23 1.24
C SER A 22 -1.93 -3.20 0.87
N SER A 23 -1.61 -4.22 0.08
CA SER A 23 -2.49 -5.32 -0.32
C SER A 23 -1.66 -6.39 -1.01
N ARG A 24 -2.01 -7.67 -0.85
CA ARG A 24 -1.39 -8.83 -1.53
C ARG A 24 -1.14 -8.69 -3.04
N VAL A 25 -1.87 -7.81 -3.71
CA VAL A 25 -1.66 -7.52 -5.15
C VAL A 25 -0.28 -6.95 -5.47
N HIS A 26 0.49 -6.53 -4.46
CA HIS A 26 1.90 -6.14 -4.61
C HIS A 26 2.81 -7.30 -5.02
N TYR A 27 2.42 -8.56 -4.77
CA TYR A 27 3.22 -9.74 -5.07
C TYR A 27 2.79 -10.36 -6.40
N ALA A 28 3.67 -10.27 -7.42
CA ALA A 28 3.33 -10.62 -8.80
C ALA A 28 3.03 -12.12 -9.04
N GLU A 29 3.50 -13.00 -8.16
CA GLU A 29 3.26 -14.44 -8.24
C GLU A 29 1.94 -14.86 -7.59
N GLN A 30 1.30 -13.97 -6.82
CA GLN A 30 0.05 -14.28 -6.14
C GLN A 30 -1.13 -14.27 -7.10
N LYS A 31 -1.95 -15.33 -7.05
CA LYS A 31 -3.20 -15.40 -7.82
C LYS A 31 -4.28 -14.56 -7.14
N THR A 32 -4.45 -13.33 -7.60
CA THR A 32 -5.43 -12.36 -7.05
C THR A 32 -6.54 -11.97 -8.03
N GLY A 33 -6.40 -12.32 -9.32
CA GLY A 33 -7.27 -11.83 -10.40
C GLY A 33 -6.98 -10.40 -10.84
N MET A 34 -6.02 -9.73 -10.20
CA MET A 34 -5.55 -8.39 -10.56
C MET A 34 -4.36 -8.48 -11.54
N PRO A 35 -4.12 -7.43 -12.36
CA PRO A 35 -2.93 -7.38 -13.19
C PRO A 35 -1.66 -7.45 -12.33
N LYS A 36 -0.61 -8.09 -12.86
CA LYS A 36 0.68 -8.16 -12.19
C LYS A 36 1.28 -6.75 -12.11
N PRO A 37 1.81 -6.32 -10.94
CA PRO A 37 2.49 -5.05 -10.84
C PRO A 37 3.70 -5.02 -11.77
N ASN A 38 3.93 -3.88 -12.41
CA ASN A 38 5.07 -3.59 -13.26
C ASN A 38 5.80 -2.38 -12.70
N TYR A 39 6.93 -2.63 -12.02
CA TYR A 39 7.76 -1.61 -11.40
C TYR A 39 9.15 -1.62 -12.02
N ILE A 40 9.50 -0.53 -12.71
CA ILE A 40 10.82 -0.34 -13.31
C ILE A 40 11.70 0.49 -12.36
N SER A 41 11.22 1.67 -11.96
CA SER A 41 11.88 2.54 -10.99
C SER A 41 10.87 3.42 -10.24
N ALA A 42 11.32 4.02 -9.14
CA ALA A 42 10.51 4.96 -8.37
C ALA A 42 10.17 6.22 -9.19
N GLU A 43 11.16 6.72 -9.95
CA GLU A 43 11.05 7.89 -10.80
C GLU A 43 10.02 7.66 -11.91
N GLU A 44 10.15 6.53 -12.62
CA GLU A 44 9.21 6.20 -13.70
C GLU A 44 7.79 5.98 -13.17
N LEU A 45 7.62 5.38 -12.00
CA LEU A 45 6.29 5.21 -11.44
C LEU A 45 5.65 6.53 -10.99
N ALA A 46 6.46 7.48 -10.49
CA ALA A 46 6.00 8.81 -10.10
C ALA A 46 5.73 9.71 -11.32
N HIS A 47 6.51 9.53 -12.38
CA HIS A 47 6.44 10.28 -13.63
C HIS A 47 6.30 9.33 -14.83
N PRO A 48 5.17 8.63 -14.95
CA PRO A 48 5.01 7.57 -15.94
C PRO A 48 5.02 8.14 -17.35
N PRO A 49 5.69 7.46 -18.31
CA PRO A 49 5.57 7.81 -19.71
C PRO A 49 4.11 7.67 -20.17
N ALA A 50 3.74 8.35 -21.25
CA ALA A 50 2.36 8.38 -21.73
C ALA A 50 1.78 6.97 -22.01
N SER A 51 2.63 6.02 -22.40
CA SER A 51 2.26 4.59 -22.58
C SER A 51 1.81 3.94 -21.28
N THR A 52 2.50 4.20 -20.17
CA THR A 52 2.19 3.66 -18.84
C THR A 52 1.06 4.43 -18.18
N SER A 53 1.01 5.76 -18.34
CA SER A 53 -0.05 6.61 -17.78
C SER A 53 -1.45 6.18 -18.27
N LYS A 54 -1.57 5.82 -19.55
CA LYS A 54 -2.81 5.33 -20.16
C LYS A 54 -3.17 3.88 -19.82
N ALA A 55 -2.37 3.20 -18.99
CA ALA A 55 -2.66 1.84 -18.58
C ALA A 55 -3.96 1.73 -17.74
N ILE A 56 -4.46 0.50 -17.63
CA ILE A 56 -5.67 0.17 -16.89
C ILE A 56 -5.51 0.60 -15.42
N GLY A 57 -6.48 1.29 -14.83
CA GLY A 57 -6.39 1.80 -13.44
C GLY A 57 -6.11 0.72 -12.39
N ARG A 58 -6.48 -0.54 -12.65
CA ARG A 58 -6.10 -1.69 -11.81
C ARG A 58 -4.59 -1.96 -11.76
N LEU A 59 -3.88 -1.73 -12.86
CA LEU A 59 -2.41 -1.87 -12.90
C LEU A 59 -1.77 -0.77 -12.04
N HIS A 60 -2.23 0.47 -12.17
CA HIS A 60 -1.79 1.58 -11.32
C HIS A 60 -2.00 1.29 -9.84
N TYR A 61 -3.17 0.74 -9.49
CA TYR A 61 -3.45 0.27 -8.13
C TYR A 61 -2.43 -0.78 -7.65
N CYS A 62 -2.17 -1.83 -8.44
CA CYS A 62 -1.19 -2.86 -8.08
C CYS A 62 0.23 -2.27 -7.91
N ASN A 63 0.62 -1.36 -8.80
CA ASN A 63 1.91 -0.66 -8.71
C ASN A 63 2.00 0.19 -7.44
N THR A 64 0.94 0.90 -7.04
CA THR A 64 0.91 1.65 -5.78
C THR A 64 1.06 0.72 -4.57
N LYS A 65 0.44 -0.47 -4.59
CA LYS A 65 0.58 -1.43 -3.49
C LYS A 65 1.99 -2.00 -3.37
N LEU A 66 2.67 -2.22 -4.50
CA LEU A 66 4.10 -2.52 -4.52
C LEU A 66 4.94 -1.35 -4.02
N ALA A 67 4.67 -0.13 -4.49
CA ALA A 67 5.37 1.07 -4.04
C ALA A 67 5.25 1.29 -2.52
N ASN A 68 4.09 1.00 -1.91
CA ASN A 68 3.90 1.07 -0.47
C ASN A 68 4.83 0.12 0.31
N VAL A 69 5.05 -1.10 -0.19
CA VAL A 69 5.96 -2.07 0.43
C VAL A 69 7.42 -1.62 0.27
N LEU A 70 7.79 -1.16 -0.92
CA LEU A 70 9.14 -0.62 -1.17
C LEU A 70 9.42 0.62 -0.31
N TYR A 71 8.43 1.50 -0.18
CA TYR A 71 8.51 2.68 0.68
C TYR A 71 8.64 2.30 2.16
N MET A 72 7.92 1.29 2.64
CA MET A 72 8.10 0.75 3.99
C MET A 72 9.56 0.33 4.24
N TYR A 73 10.17 -0.42 3.32
CA TYR A 73 11.57 -0.82 3.46
C TYR A 73 12.54 0.38 3.45
N ALA A 74 12.30 1.37 2.58
CA ALA A 74 13.10 2.59 2.53
C ALA A 74 12.97 3.39 3.83
N LEU A 75 11.75 3.52 4.36
CA LEU A 75 11.45 4.21 5.60
C LEU A 75 12.06 3.49 6.81
N HIS A 76 11.99 2.14 6.84
CA HIS A 76 12.61 1.33 7.87
C HIS A 76 14.12 1.60 7.97
N ARG A 77 14.83 1.58 6.84
CA ARG A 77 16.27 1.91 6.81
C ARG A 77 16.56 3.31 7.34
N ARG A 78 15.70 4.29 7.04
CA ARG A 78 15.84 5.66 7.57
C ARG A 78 15.58 5.72 9.08
N PHE A 79 14.59 4.99 9.57
CA PHE A 79 14.27 4.92 11.00
C PHE A 79 15.40 4.29 11.81
N LEU A 80 16.10 3.27 11.29
CA LEU A 80 17.29 2.72 11.96
C LEU A 80 18.33 3.83 12.25
N SER A 81 18.67 4.64 11.25
CA SER A 81 19.63 5.74 11.43
C SER A 81 19.14 6.83 12.39
N ILE A 82 17.84 7.14 12.40
CA ILE A 82 17.26 8.16 13.30
C ILE A 82 17.20 7.63 14.74
N ASN A 83 16.79 6.38 14.92
CA ASN A 83 16.71 5.73 16.22
C ASN A 83 18.08 5.69 16.91
N GLU A 84 19.13 5.37 16.15
CA GLU A 84 20.52 5.40 16.65
C GLU A 84 21.00 6.81 17.03
N LYS A 85 20.69 7.83 16.23
CA LYS A 85 21.20 9.21 16.43
C LYS A 85 20.43 9.99 17.49
N ASN A 86 19.11 9.83 17.52
CA ASN A 86 18.20 10.70 18.28
C ASN A 86 17.53 9.97 19.45
N GLY A 87 17.92 8.72 19.74
CA GLY A 87 17.34 7.91 20.84
C GLY A 87 15.86 7.58 20.62
N LYS A 88 15.39 7.56 19.38
CA LYS A 88 14.00 7.23 19.02
C LYS A 88 13.80 5.72 18.93
N HIS A 89 12.54 5.29 18.99
CA HIS A 89 12.14 3.89 18.83
C HIS A 89 11.02 3.76 17.79
N TRP A 90 11.24 4.35 16.62
CA TRP A 90 10.26 4.35 15.55
C TRP A 90 10.27 3.03 14.78
N THR A 91 9.07 2.52 14.49
CA THR A 91 8.88 1.33 13.68
C THR A 91 7.95 1.60 12.50
N VAL A 92 8.11 0.81 11.44
CA VAL A 92 7.22 0.83 10.29
C VAL A 92 6.89 -0.59 9.84
N THR A 93 5.63 -0.84 9.50
CA THR A 93 5.17 -2.11 8.93
C THR A 93 4.24 -1.87 7.75
N ALA A 94 4.15 -2.87 6.86
CA ALA A 94 3.13 -2.90 5.82
C ALA A 94 2.00 -3.84 6.26
N PHE A 95 0.74 -3.41 6.07
CA PHE A 95 -0.44 -4.17 6.45
C PHE A 95 -1.33 -4.43 5.23
N ASP A 96 -1.68 -5.70 4.98
CA ASP A 96 -2.68 -6.08 4.00
C ASP A 96 -4.02 -6.32 4.72
N PRO A 97 -5.04 -5.47 4.52
CA PRO A 97 -6.34 -5.64 5.15
C PRO A 97 -7.21 -6.71 4.48
N ASP A 98 -6.72 -7.37 3.42
CA ASP A 98 -7.51 -8.28 2.57
C ASP A 98 -8.63 -7.54 1.80
N LEU A 99 -9.61 -8.30 1.30
CA LEU A 99 -10.84 -7.80 0.73
C LEU A 99 -11.63 -7.05 1.80
N MET A 100 -11.86 -5.75 1.54
CA MET A 100 -12.62 -4.86 2.42
C MET A 100 -13.97 -4.47 1.80
N PRO A 101 -14.93 -5.40 1.68
CA PRO A 101 -16.29 -5.07 1.22
C PRO A 101 -16.97 -4.10 2.17
N GLY A 102 -17.84 -3.24 1.63
CA GLY A 102 -18.49 -2.15 2.36
C GLY A 102 -17.71 -0.83 2.38
N THR A 103 -16.42 -0.82 2.04
CA THR A 103 -15.60 0.42 1.96
C THR A 103 -15.82 1.23 0.69
N GLY A 104 -16.67 0.76 -0.24
CA GLY A 104 -16.85 1.38 -1.54
C GLY A 104 -15.63 1.28 -2.48
N LEU A 105 -14.66 0.41 -2.19
CA LEU A 105 -13.50 0.18 -3.06
C LEU A 105 -13.91 -0.25 -4.49
N ALA A 106 -14.93 -1.12 -4.59
CA ALA A 106 -15.48 -1.59 -5.85
C ALA A 106 -16.67 -0.76 -6.38
N ARG A 107 -16.90 0.47 -5.88
CA ARG A 107 -18.10 1.27 -6.22
C ARG A 107 -18.23 1.61 -7.72
N HIS A 108 -17.11 1.65 -8.44
CA HIS A 108 -17.05 1.85 -9.90
C HIS A 108 -16.77 0.54 -10.66
N GLY A 109 -16.83 -0.60 -9.98
CA GLY A 109 -16.80 -1.91 -10.63
C GLY A 109 -18.08 -2.16 -11.42
N SER A 110 -18.08 -3.21 -12.24
CA SER A 110 -19.28 -3.65 -12.95
C SER A 110 -20.43 -3.95 -11.98
N THR A 111 -21.67 -4.00 -12.47
CA THR A 111 -22.84 -4.36 -11.65
C THR A 111 -22.64 -5.70 -10.95
N VAL A 112 -22.01 -6.67 -11.62
CA VAL A 112 -21.64 -7.97 -11.03
C VAL A 112 -20.62 -7.80 -9.92
N GLU A 113 -19.56 -7.01 -10.12
CA GLU A 113 -18.55 -6.76 -9.08
C GLU A 113 -19.16 -6.06 -7.86
N ARG A 114 -20.00 -5.05 -8.05
CA ARG A 114 -20.66 -4.33 -6.95
C ARG A 114 -21.58 -5.25 -6.13
N THR A 115 -22.27 -6.17 -6.79
CA THR A 115 -23.21 -7.10 -6.14
C THR A 115 -22.51 -8.29 -5.47
N PHE A 116 -21.45 -8.83 -6.06
CA PHE A 116 -20.77 -10.03 -5.53
C PHE A 116 -19.57 -9.73 -4.62
N PHE A 117 -18.92 -8.56 -4.72
CA PHE A 117 -17.85 -8.15 -3.81
C PHE A 117 -18.22 -8.25 -2.31
N PRO A 118 -19.43 -7.85 -1.86
CA PRO A 118 -19.84 -8.09 -0.47
C PRO A 118 -20.07 -9.56 -0.12
N VAL A 119 -20.38 -10.43 -1.10
CA VAL A 119 -20.60 -11.87 -0.91
C VAL A 119 -19.28 -12.64 -0.86
N LEU A 120 -18.25 -12.21 -1.60
CA LEU A 120 -16.88 -12.76 -1.51
C LEU A 120 -16.31 -12.73 -0.09
N LYS A 121 -16.81 -11.83 0.77
CA LYS A 121 -16.54 -11.76 2.21
C LYS A 121 -16.74 -13.11 2.92
N VAL A 122 -17.76 -13.87 2.53
CA VAL A 122 -18.17 -15.06 3.27
C VAL A 122 -17.40 -16.31 2.81
N LEU A 123 -16.87 -16.30 1.59
CA LEU A 123 -16.41 -17.53 0.93
C LEU A 123 -14.88 -17.65 0.79
N ILE A 124 -14.11 -16.55 0.86
CA ILE A 124 -12.71 -16.56 0.36
C ILE A 124 -11.63 -16.30 1.43
N SER A 125 -11.94 -15.71 2.59
CA SER A 125 -10.91 -15.44 3.60
C SER A 125 -11.37 -15.70 5.03
N PRO A 126 -10.68 -16.57 5.80
CA PRO A 126 -10.91 -16.72 7.24
C PRO A 126 -10.37 -15.54 8.07
N ASN A 127 -9.82 -14.49 7.44
CA ASN A 127 -9.09 -13.42 8.13
C ASN A 127 -9.75 -12.03 7.99
N ILE A 128 -11.08 -11.97 8.07
CA ILE A 128 -11.84 -10.72 7.84
C ILE A 128 -12.21 -10.07 9.17
N HIS A 129 -11.55 -8.95 9.48
CA HIS A 129 -12.00 -8.02 10.50
C HIS A 129 -13.20 -7.24 9.96
N THR A 130 -14.39 -7.56 10.45
CA THR A 130 -15.57 -6.73 10.20
C THR A 130 -15.40 -5.44 11.00
N ALA A 131 -15.49 -4.27 10.36
CA ALA A 131 -15.66 -3.02 11.08
C ALA A 131 -16.95 -3.15 11.90
N LYS A 132 -16.82 -3.13 13.22
CA LYS A 132 -17.98 -3.06 14.11
C LYS A 132 -18.46 -1.61 14.07
N ASP A 133 -19.75 -1.43 13.78
CA ASP A 133 -20.46 -0.17 13.99
C ASP A 133 -20.46 0.20 15.48
#